data_AF-A0A9D1XR82-F1
#
_entry.id   AF-A0A9D1XR82-F1
#
_cell.length_a   1.000
_cell.length_b   1.000
_cell.length_c   1.000
_cell.angle_alpha   90.00
_cell.angle_beta   90.00
_cell.angle_gamma   90.00
#
_symmetry.space_group_name_H-M   'P 1'
#
loop_
_entity.id
_entity.type
_entity.pdbx_description
1 polymer ?
#
loop_
_entity_poly.entity_id
_entity_poly.type
_entity_poly.pdbx_seq_one_letter_code
_entity_poly.pdbx_strand_id
1 'polypeptide(L)'
;MELKQFIKEYKSRYHLTNQQIAKEFGVTHTTVGRWLNGSVKSLQQETIDKMSEVLEFDVGSLLNGTAITLKKPILGIAKGGYDLFLDNNYLGEERITLEEYHLGDYFLKVTGDSMKDAGIVDGSLIYVRKTWC
;
A
#
# COMPACT_ATOMS: atom_id res chain seq x y z
N MET A 1 -12.21 4.32 8.31
CA MET A 1 -11.14 5.26 8.70
C MET A 1 -11.56 6.66 8.27
N GLU A 2 -11.31 7.71 9.07
CA GLU A 2 -11.65 9.09 8.67
C GLU A 2 -10.57 9.71 7.76
N LEU A 3 -10.99 10.59 6.83
CA LEU A 3 -10.10 11.31 5.90
C LEU A 3 -8.94 12.02 6.60
N LYS A 4 -9.21 12.69 7.72
CA LYS A 4 -8.18 13.40 8.51
C LYS A 4 -7.08 12.45 8.98
N GLN A 5 -7.46 11.28 9.47
CA GLN A 5 -6.51 10.29 9.98
C GLN A 5 -5.67 9.73 8.84
N PHE A 6 -6.31 9.37 7.73
CA PHE A 6 -5.65 8.89 6.52
C PHE A 6 -4.57 9.88 6.02
N ILE A 7 -4.93 11.15 5.82
CA ILE A 7 -3.99 12.17 5.30
C ILE A 7 -2.86 12.44 6.30
N LYS A 8 -3.14 12.37 7.61
CA LYS A 8 -2.12 12.56 8.65
C LYS A 8 -1.10 11.41 8.65
N GLU A 9 -1.55 10.17 8.52
CA GLU A 9 -0.69 8.99 8.42
C GLU A 9 0.13 9.00 7.14
N TYR A 10 -0.50 9.27 5.99
CA TYR A 10 0.17 9.42 4.70
C TYR A 10 1.28 10.47 4.76
N LYS A 11 0.97 11.66 5.29
CA LYS A 11 1.94 12.73 5.46
C LYS A 11 3.14 12.31 6.33
N SER A 12 2.88 11.67 7.46
CA SER A 12 3.93 11.29 8.41
C SER A 12 4.83 10.20 7.85
N ARG A 13 4.29 9.23 7.12
CA ARG A 13 5.05 8.10 6.58
C ARG A 13 6.01 8.51 5.48
N TYR A 14 5.54 9.34 4.55
CA TYR A 14 6.33 9.75 3.39
C TYR A 14 7.10 11.05 3.64
N HIS A 15 7.07 11.59 4.87
CA HIS A 15 7.71 12.84 5.27
C HIS A 15 7.37 14.01 4.32
N LEU A 16 6.13 14.04 3.83
CA LEU A 16 5.70 15.00 2.83
C LEU A 16 5.27 16.32 3.47
N THR A 17 5.49 17.41 2.76
CA THR A 17 4.86 18.69 3.04
C THR A 17 3.44 18.71 2.50
N ASN A 18 2.60 19.60 3.03
CA ASN A 18 1.25 19.80 2.48
C ASN A 18 1.28 20.22 1.00
N GLN A 19 2.34 20.90 0.55
CA GLN A 19 2.48 21.33 -0.85
C GLN A 19 2.76 20.13 -1.76
N GLN A 20 3.59 19.19 -1.31
CA GLN A 20 3.87 17.96 -2.04
C GLN A 20 2.61 17.09 -2.15
N ILE A 21 1.89 16.88 -1.05
CA ILE A 21 0.61 16.15 -1.04
C ILE A 21 -0.41 16.81 -1.98
N ALA A 22 -0.48 18.14 -1.95
CA ALA A 22 -1.39 18.90 -2.81
C ALA A 22 -1.05 18.70 -4.30
N LYS A 23 0.24 18.76 -4.64
CA LYS A 23 0.72 18.50 -6.00
C LYS A 23 0.41 17.07 -6.45
N GLU A 24 0.60 16.10 -5.57
CA GLU A 24 0.41 14.67 -5.85
C GLU A 24 -1.06 14.33 -6.11
N PHE A 25 -1.97 14.85 -5.28
CA PHE A 25 -3.42 14.63 -5.46
C PHE A 25 -4.12 15.65 -6.36
N GLY A 26 -3.38 16.59 -6.96
CA GLY A 26 -3.93 17.61 -7.85
C GLY A 26 -4.90 18.59 -7.17
N VAL A 27 -4.67 18.91 -5.90
CA VAL A 27 -5.47 19.87 -5.11
C VAL A 27 -4.64 21.05 -4.64
N THR A 28 -5.25 22.02 -3.96
CA THR A 28 -4.50 23.16 -3.37
C THR A 28 -3.90 22.79 -2.01
N HIS A 29 -2.78 23.42 -1.65
CA HIS A 29 -2.19 23.31 -0.31
C HIS A 29 -3.20 23.62 0.81
N THR A 30 -4.07 24.60 0.59
CA THR A 30 -5.14 24.98 1.53
C THR A 30 -6.16 23.87 1.71
N THR A 31 -6.50 23.15 0.63
CA THR A 31 -7.40 21.98 0.67
C THR A 31 -6.81 20.88 1.57
N VAL A 32 -5.52 20.57 1.44
CA VAL A 32 -4.83 19.60 2.30
C VAL A 32 -4.83 20.06 3.77
N GLY A 33 -4.62 21.35 4.02
CA GLY A 33 -4.74 21.92 5.36
C GLY A 33 -6.13 21.75 5.98
N ARG A 34 -7.19 21.89 5.16
CA ARG A 34 -8.59 21.68 5.57
C ARG A 34 -8.95 20.20 5.80
N TRP A 35 -8.23 19.26 5.17
CA TRP A 35 -8.38 17.84 5.48
C TRP A 35 -7.73 17.51 6.83
N LEU A 36 -6.52 18.01 7.05
CA LEU A 36 -5.74 17.77 8.28
C LEU A 36 -6.37 18.40 9.52
N ASN A 37 -7.04 19.54 9.40
CA ASN A 37 -7.73 20.17 10.52
C ASN A 37 -9.13 19.54 10.77
N GLY A 38 -9.68 18.78 9.81
CA GLY A 38 -10.99 18.15 9.89
C GLY A 38 -12.16 19.06 9.50
N SER A 39 -11.91 20.22 8.88
CA SER A 39 -12.96 21.12 8.38
C SER A 39 -13.70 20.55 7.17
N VAL A 40 -13.08 19.63 6.44
CA VAL A 40 -13.69 18.93 5.30
C VAL A 40 -13.73 17.44 5.62
N LYS A 41 -14.95 16.86 5.61
CA LYS A 41 -15.19 15.45 5.92
C LYS A 41 -15.42 14.58 4.69
N SER A 42 -15.87 15.17 3.58
CA SER A 42 -16.12 14.48 2.32
C SER A 42 -15.30 15.08 1.19
N LEU A 43 -14.86 14.23 0.27
CA LEU A 43 -14.14 14.61 -0.94
C LEU A 43 -15.12 14.64 -2.12
N GLN A 44 -14.80 15.44 -3.13
CA GLN A 44 -15.46 15.35 -4.43
C GLN A 44 -15.00 14.06 -5.14
N GLN A 45 -15.88 13.43 -5.91
CA GLN A 45 -15.59 12.18 -6.61
C GLN A 45 -14.31 12.28 -7.46
N GLU A 46 -14.14 13.39 -8.20
CA GLU A 46 -12.94 13.61 -9.01
C GLU A 46 -11.63 13.57 -8.20
N THR A 47 -11.65 14.07 -6.96
CA THR A 47 -10.49 14.00 -6.07
C THR A 47 -10.27 12.58 -5.55
N ILE A 48 -11.35 11.86 -5.24
CA ILE A 48 -11.27 10.46 -4.82
C ILE A 48 -10.66 9.60 -5.93
N ASP A 49 -11.09 9.80 -7.18
CA ASP A 49 -10.61 9.04 -8.32
C ASP A 49 -9.12 9.29 -8.55
N LYS A 50 -8.67 10.56 -8.54
CA LYS A 50 -7.24 10.92 -8.64
C LYS A 50 -6.41 10.35 -7.51
N MET A 51 -6.91 10.42 -6.27
CA MET A 51 -6.23 9.84 -5.13
C MET A 51 -6.13 8.32 -5.26
N SER A 52 -7.19 7.66 -5.75
CA SER A 52 -7.21 6.21 -5.94
C SER A 52 -6.25 5.75 -7.01
N GLU A 53 -6.10 6.53 -8.08
CA GLU A 53 -5.10 6.30 -9.14
C GLU A 53 -3.67 6.45 -8.60
N VAL A 54 -3.39 7.54 -7.88
CA VAL A 54 -2.06 7.81 -7.29
C VAL A 54 -1.66 6.74 -6.28
N LEU A 55 -2.61 6.29 -5.47
CA LEU A 55 -2.35 5.38 -4.36
C LEU A 55 -2.52 3.90 -4.74
N GLU A 56 -3.01 3.64 -5.94
CA GLU A 56 -3.30 2.31 -6.51
C GLU A 56 -4.32 1.50 -5.67
N PHE A 57 -5.26 2.17 -5.01
CA PHE A 57 -6.39 1.51 -4.33
C PHE A 57 -7.63 2.41 -4.20
N ASP A 58 -8.81 1.82 -3.99
CA ASP A 58 -10.07 2.57 -3.86
C ASP A 58 -10.15 3.35 -2.55
N VAL A 59 -9.83 4.65 -2.63
CA VAL A 59 -9.92 5.61 -1.52
C VAL A 59 -11.38 5.91 -1.15
N GLY A 60 -12.30 5.81 -2.10
CA GLY A 60 -13.73 6.05 -1.85
C GLY A 60 -14.29 5.02 -0.88
N SER A 61 -14.02 3.75 -1.15
CA SER A 61 -14.39 2.64 -0.26
C SER A 61 -13.70 2.75 1.11
N LEU A 62 -12.43 3.16 1.13
CA LEU A 62 -11.68 3.40 2.37
C LEU A 62 -12.34 4.41 3.31
N LEU A 63 -12.78 5.53 2.73
CA LEU A 63 -13.39 6.63 3.47
C LEU A 63 -14.84 6.33 3.88
N ASN A 64 -15.58 5.55 3.07
CA ASN A 64 -16.96 5.15 3.35
C ASN A 64 -17.06 3.98 4.35
N GLY A 65 -15.94 3.37 4.74
CA GLY A 65 -15.93 2.24 5.68
C GLY A 65 -16.51 0.96 5.09
N THR A 66 -16.69 0.90 3.77
CA THR A 66 -16.99 -0.35 3.06
C THR A 66 -15.72 -1.20 3.00
N ALA A 67 -15.86 -2.51 3.23
CA ALA A 67 -14.73 -3.44 3.27
C ALA A 67 -13.91 -3.34 1.98
N ILE A 68 -12.74 -2.73 2.07
CA ILE A 68 -11.85 -2.52 0.93
C ILE A 68 -11.21 -3.86 0.65
N THR A 69 -11.40 -4.37 -0.56
CA THR A 69 -10.58 -5.49 -1.01
C THR A 69 -9.28 -4.91 -1.57
N LEU A 70 -8.34 -4.60 -0.68
CA LEU A 70 -7.00 -4.20 -1.09
C LEU A 70 -6.29 -5.43 -1.63
N LYS A 71 -5.49 -5.24 -2.67
CA LYS A 71 -4.70 -6.30 -3.28
C LYS A 71 -3.26 -5.87 -3.50
N LYS A 72 -2.34 -6.81 -3.37
CA LYS A 72 -0.92 -6.60 -3.72
C LYS A 72 -0.44 -7.72 -4.65
N PRO A 73 0.48 -7.41 -5.58
CA PRO A 73 0.95 -8.39 -6.53
C PRO A 73 1.86 -9.44 -5.86
N ILE A 74 1.79 -10.66 -6.36
CA ILE A 74 2.75 -11.73 -6.07
C ILE A 74 3.75 -11.76 -7.23
N LEU A 75 5.02 -11.45 -6.94
CA LEU A 75 6.07 -11.26 -7.94
C LEU A 75 7.13 -12.35 -7.80
N GLY A 76 7.07 -13.39 -8.62
CA GLY A 76 8.14 -14.39 -8.69
C GLY A 76 8.28 -15.27 -7.44
N ILE A 77 9.42 -15.96 -7.37
CA ILE A 77 9.67 -17.05 -6.43
C ILE A 77 10.92 -16.77 -5.60
N ALA A 78 10.78 -16.83 -4.27
CA ALA A 78 11.90 -16.85 -3.34
C ALA A 78 12.32 -18.30 -3.07
N LYS A 79 13.60 -18.63 -3.27
CA LYS A 79 14.14 -19.94 -2.87
C LYS A 79 14.79 -19.87 -1.51
N GLY A 80 14.42 -20.80 -0.64
CA GLY A 80 15.15 -21.03 0.61
C GLY A 80 16.48 -21.70 0.32
N GLY A 81 17.59 -21.00 0.57
CA GLY A 81 18.91 -21.62 0.81
C GLY A 81 19.99 -21.38 -0.24
N TYR A 82 19.66 -20.97 -1.47
CA TYR A 82 20.65 -20.68 -2.51
C TYR A 82 20.24 -19.49 -3.37
N ASP A 83 21.24 -18.73 -3.83
CA ASP A 83 21.03 -17.57 -4.69
C ASP A 83 20.40 -17.99 -6.02
N LEU A 84 19.16 -17.58 -6.23
CA LEU A 84 18.48 -17.63 -7.51
C LEU A 84 18.10 -16.20 -7.88
N PHE A 85 18.41 -15.79 -9.11
CA PHE A 85 17.86 -14.56 -9.64
C PHE A 85 16.34 -14.66 -9.68
N LEU A 86 15.69 -13.68 -9.04
CA LEU A 86 14.26 -13.49 -9.15
C LEU A 86 13.93 -13.16 -10.60
N ASP A 87 13.36 -14.14 -11.30
CA ASP A 87 12.73 -13.88 -12.58
C ASP A 87 11.43 -13.11 -12.30
N ASN A 88 11.31 -11.88 -12.81
CA ASN A 88 10.22 -10.93 -12.53
C ASN A 88 8.88 -11.37 -13.18
N ASN A 89 8.42 -12.57 -12.81
CA ASN A 89 7.20 -13.14 -13.33
C ASN A 89 6.05 -12.83 -12.38
N TYR A 90 5.07 -12.06 -12.86
CA TYR A 90 3.82 -11.84 -12.15
C TYR A 90 3.07 -13.17 -11.98
N LEU A 91 2.76 -13.55 -10.73
CA LEU A 91 2.08 -14.81 -10.41
C LEU A 91 0.60 -14.62 -10.02
N GLY A 92 0.17 -13.40 -9.75
CA GLY A 92 -1.20 -13.07 -9.35
C GLY A 92 -1.26 -11.93 -8.33
N GLU A 93 -2.39 -11.84 -7.63
CA GLU A 93 -2.61 -10.86 -6.55
C GLU A 93 -3.13 -11.57 -5.31
N GLU A 94 -2.72 -11.09 -4.13
CA GLU A 94 -3.25 -11.54 -2.84
C GLU A 94 -4.06 -10.42 -2.18
N ARG A 95 -5.16 -10.80 -1.52
CA ARG A 95 -6.00 -9.85 -0.78
C ARG A 95 -5.34 -9.54 0.56
N ILE A 96 -5.36 -8.27 0.92
CA ILE A 96 -4.78 -7.80 2.17
C ILE A 96 -5.71 -6.84 2.89
N THR A 97 -5.53 -6.75 4.21
CA THR A 97 -6.20 -5.75 5.03
C THR A 97 -5.55 -4.38 4.88
N LEU A 98 -6.23 -3.34 5.39
CA LEU A 98 -5.67 -1.98 5.45
C LEU A 98 -4.40 -1.92 6.32
N GLU A 99 -4.38 -2.67 7.42
CA GLU A 99 -3.22 -2.74 8.31
C GLU A 99 -2.01 -3.36 7.58
N GLU A 100 -2.25 -4.41 6.79
CA GLU A 100 -1.24 -5.07 5.98
C GLU A 100 -0.81 -4.22 4.77
N TYR A 101 -1.70 -3.42 4.16
CA TYR A 101 -1.35 -2.57 3.01
C TYR A 101 -0.11 -1.72 3.21
N HIS A 102 0.20 -1.44 4.47
CA HIS A 102 1.27 -0.59 4.91
C HIS A 102 2.57 -1.31 5.27
N LEU A 103 2.56 -2.64 5.35
CA LEU A 103 3.70 -3.44 5.80
C LEU A 103 4.66 -3.83 4.66
N GLY A 104 4.20 -3.82 3.41
CA GLY A 104 4.99 -4.21 2.25
C GLY A 104 4.43 -3.72 0.91
N ASP A 105 5.14 -4.06 -0.15
CA ASP A 105 4.88 -3.60 -1.51
C ASP A 105 4.44 -4.75 -2.43
N TYR A 106 4.98 -5.96 -2.24
CA TYR A 106 4.66 -7.14 -3.04
C TYR A 106 4.91 -8.44 -2.25
N PHE A 107 4.30 -9.53 -2.69
CA PHE A 107 4.53 -10.86 -2.14
C PHE A 107 5.52 -11.66 -2.99
N LEU A 108 6.31 -12.52 -2.36
CA LEU A 108 7.11 -13.56 -3.01
C LEU A 108 6.58 -14.93 -2.62
N LYS A 109 6.46 -15.86 -3.59
CA LYS A 109 6.12 -17.25 -3.28
C LYS A 109 7.38 -18.03 -2.90
N VAL A 110 7.36 -18.67 -1.74
CA VAL A 110 8.49 -19.49 -1.27
C VAL A 110 8.51 -20.83 -1.98
N THR A 111 9.70 -21.27 -2.35
CA THR A 111 9.97 -22.67 -2.72
C THR A 111 11.19 -23.22 -1.99
N GLY A 112 11.13 -24.49 -1.60
CA GLY A 112 12.17 -25.20 -0.83
C GLY A 112 11.88 -25.28 0.66
N ASP A 113 12.68 -26.07 1.36
CA ASP A 113 12.45 -26.44 2.77
C ASP A 113 13.58 -25.96 3.71
N SER A 114 14.55 -25.18 3.20
CA SER A 114 15.73 -24.77 3.97
C SER A 114 15.39 -23.86 5.16
N MET A 115 14.26 -23.14 5.11
CA MET A 115 13.80 -22.20 6.16
C MET A 115 12.60 -22.76 6.94
N LYS A 116 12.28 -24.06 6.81
CA LYS A 116 11.15 -24.69 7.49
C LYS A 116 11.21 -24.54 9.00
N ASP A 117 12.42 -24.62 9.57
CA ASP A 117 12.64 -24.51 11.02
C ASP A 117 12.45 -23.07 11.54
N ALA A 118 12.46 -22.08 10.64
CA ALA A 118 12.08 -20.69 10.94
C ALA A 118 10.59 -20.42 10.71
N GLY A 119 9.79 -21.46 10.42
CA GLY A 119 8.35 -21.36 10.13
C GLY A 119 8.03 -20.93 8.69
N ILE A 120 9.03 -20.82 7.81
CA ILE A 120 8.84 -20.46 6.41
C ILE A 120 8.82 -21.74 5.58
N VAL A 121 7.62 -22.22 5.29
CA VAL A 121 7.40 -23.50 4.58
C VAL A 121 7.22 -23.29 3.08
N ASP A 122 7.51 -24.32 2.30
CA ASP A 122 7.26 -24.34 0.85
C ASP A 122 5.82 -23.92 0.52
N GLY A 123 5.67 -23.04 -0.49
CA GLY A 123 4.38 -22.48 -0.88
C GLY A 123 3.90 -21.26 -0.09
N SER A 124 4.60 -20.88 0.99
CA SER A 124 4.27 -19.67 1.77
C SER A 124 4.40 -18.39 0.95
N LEU A 125 3.65 -17.35 1.32
CA LEU A 125 3.84 -16.00 0.78
C LEU A 125 4.62 -15.14 1.78
N ILE A 126 5.71 -14.54 1.33
CA ILE A 126 6.48 -13.57 2.10
C ILE A 126 6.10 -12.17 1.62
N TYR A 127 5.74 -11.29 2.54
CA TYR A 127 5.43 -9.91 2.22
C TYR A 127 6.68 -9.04 2.31
N VAL A 128 7.07 -8.43 1.19
CA VAL A 128 8.34 -7.71 1.05
C VAL A 128 8.10 -6.22 0.91
N ARG A 129 8.85 -5.43 1.69
CA ARG A 129 8.92 -3.97 1.57
C ARG A 129 10.21 -3.56 0.89
N LYS A 130 10.12 -2.85 -0.23
CA LYS A 130 11.25 -2.24 -0.91
C LYS A 130 11.81 -1.12 -0.05
N THR A 131 13.09 -1.23 0.30
CA THR A 131 13.85 -0.16 0.93
C THR A 131 14.83 0.41 -0.09
N TRP A 132 14.98 1.73 -0.13
CA TRP A 132 16.04 2.36 -0.91
C TRP A 132 17.35 2.24 -0.14
N CYS A 133 18.38 1.71 -0.79
CA CYS A 133 19.75 1.68 -0.31
C CYS A 133 20.50 2.93 -0.76
#